data_AF-A0A3D3PNW1-F1
#
_entry.id   AF-A0A3D3PNW1-F1
#
_cell.length_a   1.000
_cell.length_b   1.000
_cell.length_c   1.000
_cell.angle_alpha   90.00
_cell.angle_beta   90.00
_cell.angle_gamma   90.00
#
_symmetry.space_group_name_H-M   'P 1'
#
loop_
_entity.id
_entity.type
_entity.pdbx_description
1 polymer ?
#
loop_
_entity_poly.entity_id
_entity_poly.type
_entity_poly.pdbx_seq_one_letter_code
_entity_poly.pdbx_strand_id
1 'polypeptide(L)'
;MNKTTRNLLALVLLSGAAVGVYFWQRGRAPEPRLLVPVETPHPTAPAAPKPPENYPIPAAQDAALESLPTLSKSDPALWAGLSALVGPTSMKRLFYPNEMIRHIVVTIDNLPRETMAARLLPIKPAQGKFMVAASGKNMTIAPENAGRYMPYIRFADMVGTKRLVAVYIHFYPLFQRAYEDLGYPNGYFNNRLVAVIDHLLA
;
A
#
# COMPACT_ATOMS: atom_id res chain seq x y z
N MET A 1 23.13 -12.44 85.75
CA MET A 1 22.56 -11.95 84.46
C MET A 1 21.06 -12.24 84.47
N ASN A 2 20.22 -11.20 84.40
CA ASN A 2 18.79 -11.31 84.72
C ASN A 2 18.02 -11.95 83.55
N LYS A 3 16.97 -12.72 83.86
CA LYS A 3 16.16 -13.48 82.88
C LYS A 3 15.62 -12.57 81.76
N THR A 4 15.31 -11.33 82.10
CA THR A 4 14.90 -10.26 81.17
C THR A 4 16.02 -9.83 80.23
N THR A 5 17.24 -9.66 80.72
CA THR A 5 18.42 -9.32 79.90
C THR A 5 18.77 -10.42 78.91
N ARG A 6 18.64 -11.70 79.31
CA ARG A 6 18.86 -12.85 78.42
C ARG A 6 17.80 -12.94 77.32
N ASN A 7 16.55 -12.63 77.64
CA ASN A 7 15.46 -12.63 76.65
C ASN A 7 15.57 -11.46 75.67
N LEU A 8 16.04 -10.29 76.14
CA LEU A 8 16.31 -9.13 75.28
C LEU A 8 17.45 -9.41 74.29
N LEU A 9 18.52 -10.06 74.76
CA LEU A 9 19.64 -10.46 73.90
C LEU A 9 19.21 -11.49 72.84
N ALA A 10 18.37 -12.46 73.22
CA ALA A 10 17.83 -13.44 72.29
C ALA A 10 16.93 -12.78 71.22
N LEU A 11 16.15 -11.77 71.59
CA LEU A 11 15.26 -11.06 70.67
C LEU A 11 16.05 -10.20 69.66
N VAL A 12 17.15 -9.58 70.09
CA VAL A 12 18.06 -8.83 69.21
C VAL A 12 18.81 -9.76 68.24
N LEU A 13 19.22 -10.95 68.69
CA LEU A 13 19.84 -11.94 67.82
C LEU A 13 18.85 -12.49 66.78
N LEU A 14 17.59 -12.73 67.17
CA LEU A 14 16.53 -13.16 66.27
C LEU A 14 16.17 -12.10 65.23
N SER A 15 16.08 -10.83 65.63
CA SER A 15 15.80 -9.73 64.69
C SER A 15 16.97 -9.50 63.73
N GLY A 16 18.22 -9.58 64.21
CA GLY A 16 19.41 -9.53 63.36
C GLY A 16 19.47 -10.67 62.34
N ALA A 17 19.14 -11.89 62.76
CA ALA A 17 19.07 -13.04 61.86
C ALA A 17 17.96 -12.89 60.81
N ALA A 18 16.77 -12.41 61.21
CA ALA A 18 15.67 -12.17 60.29
C ALA A 18 16.01 -11.09 59.24
N VAL A 19 16.64 -10.00 59.66
CA VAL A 19 17.13 -8.94 58.76
C VAL A 19 18.22 -9.48 57.83
N GLY A 20 19.17 -10.26 58.35
CA GLY A 20 20.21 -10.91 57.55
C GLY A 20 19.65 -11.84 56.48
N VAL A 21 18.66 -12.67 56.82
CA VAL A 21 17.97 -13.56 55.87
C VAL A 21 17.18 -12.75 54.84
N TYR A 22 16.49 -11.68 55.25
CA TYR A 22 15.75 -10.81 54.35
C TYR A 22 16.65 -10.13 53.31
N PHE A 23 17.81 -9.61 53.74
CA PHE A 23 18.78 -9.01 52.83
C PHE A 23 19.49 -10.05 51.96
N TRP A 24 19.76 -11.25 52.48
CA TRP A 24 20.32 -12.35 51.69
C TRP A 24 19.36 -12.84 50.60
N GLN A 25 18.06 -12.90 50.89
CA GLN A 25 17.04 -13.21 49.89
C GLN A 25 16.88 -12.09 48.86
N ARG A 26 16.96 -10.81 49.26
CA ARG A 26 16.94 -9.67 48.33
C ARG A 26 18.19 -9.58 47.44
N GLY A 27 19.34 -10.04 47.92
CA GLY A 27 20.60 -10.06 47.18
C GLY A 27 20.77 -11.24 46.22
N ARG A 28 19.91 -12.26 46.31
CA ARG A 28 19.83 -13.32 45.28
C ARG A 28 19.13 -12.74 44.06
N ALA A 29 19.92 -12.20 43.15
CA ALA A 29 19.49 -12.04 41.77
C ALA A 29 18.92 -13.40 41.29
N PRO A 30 17.75 -13.42 40.62
CA PRO A 30 17.28 -14.65 39.99
C PRO A 30 18.43 -15.19 39.16
N GLU A 31 18.76 -16.48 39.31
CA GLU A 31 19.69 -17.12 38.37
C GLU A 31 19.25 -16.73 36.96
N PRO A 32 20.17 -16.30 36.07
CA PRO A 32 19.81 -16.05 34.69
C PRO A 32 19.23 -17.36 34.19
N ARG A 33 17.90 -17.43 34.04
CA ARG A 33 17.31 -18.39 33.13
C ARG A 33 18.04 -18.10 31.84
N LEU A 34 18.80 -19.07 31.36
CA LEU A 34 19.20 -19.06 29.96
C LEU A 34 17.90 -18.84 29.21
N LEU A 35 17.72 -17.62 28.71
CA LEU A 35 16.68 -17.34 27.77
C LEU A 35 17.01 -18.31 26.66
N VAL A 36 16.22 -19.39 26.53
CA VAL A 36 16.02 -19.98 25.22
C VAL A 36 15.74 -18.76 24.36
N PRO A 37 16.55 -18.45 23.33
CA PRO A 37 16.30 -17.29 22.52
C PRO A 37 14.84 -17.39 22.09
N VAL A 38 13.98 -16.55 22.67
CA VAL A 38 12.76 -16.20 22.02
C VAL A 38 13.30 -15.60 20.74
N GLU A 39 13.08 -16.28 19.62
CA GLU A 39 13.08 -15.60 18.34
C GLU A 39 12.15 -14.40 18.56
N THR A 40 12.75 -13.25 18.89
CA THR A 40 12.22 -11.98 18.46
C THR A 40 11.75 -12.25 17.04
N PRO A 41 10.49 -11.98 16.67
CA PRO A 41 10.15 -11.96 15.27
C PRO A 41 11.19 -11.02 14.68
N HIS A 42 12.15 -11.58 13.93
CA HIS A 42 12.99 -10.76 13.09
C HIS A 42 11.96 -9.92 12.34
N PRO A 43 12.07 -8.58 12.30
CA PRO A 43 11.31 -7.85 11.31
C PRO A 43 11.61 -8.59 10.02
N THR A 44 10.58 -9.22 9.43
CA THR A 44 10.71 -9.97 8.20
C THR A 44 11.52 -9.04 7.32
N ALA A 45 12.78 -9.38 7.06
CA ALA A 45 13.61 -8.57 6.20
C ALA A 45 12.75 -8.38 4.96
N PRO A 46 12.48 -7.13 4.52
CA PRO A 46 11.64 -6.90 3.36
C PRO A 46 12.11 -7.88 2.31
N ALA A 47 11.20 -8.78 1.87
CA ALA A 47 11.56 -9.85 0.96
C ALA A 47 12.46 -9.23 -0.10
N ALA A 48 13.70 -9.72 -0.21
CA ALA A 48 14.66 -9.16 -1.14
C ALA A 48 13.92 -9.00 -2.46
N PRO A 49 13.88 -7.78 -3.05
CA PRO A 49 13.06 -7.55 -4.21
C PRO A 49 13.43 -8.62 -5.22
N LYS A 50 12.45 -9.45 -5.60
CA LYS A 50 12.64 -10.43 -6.67
C LYS A 50 13.32 -9.70 -7.82
N PRO A 51 14.35 -10.28 -8.46
CA PRO A 51 14.95 -9.68 -9.63
C PRO A 51 13.83 -9.18 -10.54
N PRO A 52 13.87 -7.92 -11.00
CA PRO A 52 12.74 -7.35 -11.72
C PRO A 52 12.44 -8.26 -12.90
N GLU A 53 11.31 -8.95 -12.83
CA GLU A 53 10.80 -9.72 -13.96
C GLU A 53 10.65 -8.71 -15.10
N ASN A 54 11.39 -8.95 -16.18
CA ASN A 54 11.40 -8.03 -17.30
C ASN A 54 10.25 -8.39 -18.24
N TYR A 55 9.28 -7.48 -18.34
CA TYR A 55 8.08 -7.62 -19.14
C TYR A 55 8.17 -6.75 -20.39
N PRO A 56 8.94 -7.13 -21.43
CA PRO A 56 9.15 -6.26 -22.57
C PRO A 56 7.84 -5.97 -23.31
N ILE A 57 7.63 -4.70 -23.64
CA ILE A 57 6.59 -4.26 -24.56
C ILE A 57 7.05 -4.52 -25.99
N PRO A 58 6.22 -5.12 -26.86
CA PRO A 58 6.52 -5.22 -28.28
C PRO A 58 6.85 -3.83 -28.81
N ALA A 59 8.00 -3.66 -29.48
CA ALA A 59 8.40 -2.38 -30.02
C ALA A 59 7.24 -1.81 -30.85
N ALA A 60 6.70 -0.67 -30.43
CA ALA A 60 5.80 0.10 -31.27
C ALA A 60 6.61 0.42 -32.52
N GLN A 61 6.16 -0.06 -33.68
CA GLN A 61 6.84 0.15 -34.96
C GLN A 61 7.27 1.60 -35.07
N ASP A 62 8.53 1.87 -35.42
CA ASP A 62 9.16 3.19 -35.26
C ASP A 62 8.36 4.33 -35.92
N ALA A 63 7.62 4.04 -37.00
CA ALA A 63 6.70 4.98 -37.65
C ALA A 63 5.55 5.48 -36.76
N ALA A 64 5.13 4.69 -35.76
CA ALA A 64 4.11 5.08 -34.79
C ALA A 64 4.67 6.04 -33.73
N LEU A 65 5.98 5.98 -33.42
CA LEU A 65 6.64 6.88 -32.46
C LEU A 65 6.72 8.32 -32.99
N GLU A 66 6.99 8.49 -34.28
CA GLU A 66 7.03 9.81 -34.94
C GLU A 66 5.66 10.50 -34.97
N SER A 67 4.57 9.74 -34.84
CA SER A 67 3.19 10.28 -34.87
C SER A 67 2.65 10.72 -33.50
N LEU A 68 3.32 10.37 -32.40
CA LEU A 68 2.80 10.65 -31.05
C LEU A 68 3.00 12.13 -30.66
N PRO A 69 2.01 12.76 -30.03
CA PRO A 69 2.19 14.09 -29.46
C PRO A 69 3.19 14.03 -28.30
N THR A 70 3.75 15.19 -27.95
CA THR A 70 4.54 15.31 -26.72
C THR A 70 3.69 14.98 -25.49
N LEU A 71 4.32 14.57 -24.39
CA LEU A 71 3.62 14.19 -23.16
C LEU A 71 2.63 15.27 -22.68
N SER A 72 3.03 16.55 -22.68
CA SER A 72 2.15 17.69 -22.30
C SER A 72 1.00 17.97 -23.28
N LYS A 73 1.01 17.40 -24.48
CA LYS A 73 -0.05 17.55 -25.49
C LYS A 73 -0.78 16.24 -25.78
N SER A 74 -0.58 15.23 -24.93
CA SER A 74 -1.07 13.86 -25.16
C SER A 74 -2.52 13.63 -24.79
N ASP A 75 -3.08 14.46 -23.90
CA ASP A 75 -4.44 14.29 -23.37
C ASP A 75 -5.51 14.16 -24.46
N PRO A 76 -5.58 15.00 -25.51
CA PRO A 76 -6.62 14.87 -26.54
C PRO A 76 -6.53 13.54 -27.30
N ALA A 77 -5.31 13.09 -27.60
CA ALA A 77 -5.08 11.84 -28.33
C ALA A 77 -5.44 10.63 -27.47
N LEU A 78 -4.99 10.60 -26.21
CA LEU A 78 -5.31 9.53 -25.28
C LEU A 78 -6.82 9.50 -24.97
N TRP A 79 -7.44 10.66 -24.75
CA TRP A 79 -8.87 10.77 -24.50
C TRP A 79 -9.69 10.22 -25.67
N ALA A 80 -9.31 10.53 -26.91
CA ALA A 80 -9.96 9.99 -28.10
C ALA A 80 -9.79 8.46 -28.19
N GLY A 81 -8.58 7.95 -27.98
CA GLY A 81 -8.29 6.51 -27.98
C GLY A 81 -9.12 5.74 -26.94
N LEU A 82 -9.16 6.24 -25.69
CA LEU A 82 -9.96 5.62 -24.62
C LEU A 82 -11.47 5.79 -24.85
N SER A 83 -11.91 6.93 -25.37
CA SER A 83 -13.33 7.15 -25.71
C SER A 83 -13.82 6.20 -26.81
N ALA A 84 -12.94 5.79 -27.74
CA ALA A 84 -13.27 4.81 -28.76
C ALA A 84 -13.49 3.39 -28.19
N LEU A 85 -12.95 3.09 -27.00
CA LEU A 85 -13.13 1.80 -26.33
C LEU A 85 -14.50 1.69 -25.63
N VAL A 86 -14.91 2.75 -24.95
CA VAL A 86 -16.02 2.72 -23.95
C VAL A 86 -17.14 3.72 -24.22
N GLY A 87 -16.98 4.54 -25.24
CA GLY A 87 -17.87 5.65 -25.58
C GLY A 87 -17.55 6.96 -24.85
N PRO A 88 -17.75 8.12 -25.51
CA PRO A 88 -17.39 9.42 -24.96
C PRO A 88 -18.20 9.79 -23.70
N THR A 89 -19.45 9.34 -23.60
CA THR A 89 -20.31 9.60 -22.43
C THR A 89 -19.78 8.90 -21.17
N SER A 90 -19.39 7.63 -21.28
CA SER A 90 -18.80 6.88 -20.17
C SER A 90 -17.46 7.49 -19.75
N MET A 91 -16.65 7.90 -20.72
CA MET A 91 -15.35 8.53 -20.47
C MET A 91 -15.52 9.85 -19.70
N LYS A 92 -16.39 10.76 -20.18
CA LYS A 92 -16.69 12.04 -19.49
C LYS A 92 -17.27 11.84 -18.09
N ARG A 93 -18.05 10.78 -17.88
CA ARG A 93 -18.68 10.49 -16.59
C ARG A 93 -17.69 10.01 -15.54
N LEU A 94 -16.66 9.25 -15.92
CA LEU A 94 -15.80 8.55 -14.98
C LEU A 94 -14.38 9.13 -14.84
N PHE A 95 -13.89 9.88 -15.83
CA PHE A 95 -12.50 10.32 -15.86
C PHE A 95 -12.36 11.85 -15.88
N TYR A 96 -11.21 12.33 -15.41
CA TYR A 96 -10.76 13.70 -15.64
C TYR A 96 -9.91 13.76 -16.93
N PRO A 97 -10.08 14.78 -17.79
CA PRO A 97 -9.40 14.85 -19.08
C PRO A 97 -8.00 15.50 -19.02
N ASN A 98 -7.44 15.73 -17.83
CA ASN A 98 -6.24 16.55 -17.64
C ASN A 98 -5.06 15.72 -17.12
N GLU A 99 -3.89 15.92 -17.73
CA GLU A 99 -2.61 15.27 -17.38
C GLU A 99 -2.78 13.76 -17.21
N MET A 100 -3.56 13.15 -18.10
CA MET A 100 -4.09 11.80 -17.94
C MET A 100 -2.97 10.77 -17.80
N ILE A 101 -1.96 10.85 -18.67
CA ILE A 101 -0.82 9.93 -18.63
C ILE A 101 -0.09 10.06 -17.30
N ARG A 102 0.19 11.29 -16.85
CA ARG A 102 0.90 11.52 -15.58
C ARG A 102 0.09 11.01 -14.39
N HIS A 103 -1.21 11.32 -14.34
CA HIS A 103 -2.10 10.86 -13.27
C HIS A 103 -2.26 9.34 -13.25
N ILE A 104 -2.35 8.69 -14.42
CA ILE A 104 -2.38 7.22 -14.53
C ILE A 104 -1.08 6.62 -13.98
N VAL A 105 0.09 7.11 -14.43
CA VAL A 105 1.40 6.60 -14.00
C VAL A 105 1.60 6.78 -12.51
N VAL A 106 1.32 7.97 -11.97
CA VAL A 106 1.45 8.27 -10.54
C VAL A 106 0.47 7.43 -9.71
N THR A 107 -0.75 7.22 -10.21
CA THR A 107 -1.72 6.36 -9.52
C THR A 107 -1.22 4.94 -9.46
N ILE A 108 -0.77 4.38 -10.59
CA ILE A 108 -0.23 3.01 -10.65
C ILE A 108 1.00 2.87 -9.74
N ASP A 109 1.92 3.81 -9.75
CA ASP A 109 3.09 3.75 -8.87
C ASP A 109 2.73 3.84 -7.39
N ASN A 110 1.64 4.52 -7.03
CA ASN A 110 1.22 4.66 -5.65
C ASN A 110 0.25 3.57 -5.18
N LEU A 111 -0.33 2.77 -6.07
CA LEU A 111 -1.33 1.74 -5.73
C LEU A 111 -0.90 0.75 -4.62
N PRO A 112 0.35 0.29 -4.57
CA PRO A 112 0.81 -0.62 -3.50
C PRO A 112 1.11 0.08 -2.17
N ARG A 113 1.00 1.41 -2.08
CA ARG A 113 1.34 2.17 -0.88
C ARG A 113 0.10 2.32 0.02
N GLU A 114 0.32 2.47 1.32
CA GLU A 114 -0.76 2.67 2.30
C GLU A 114 -1.57 3.97 2.08
N THR A 115 -0.96 4.97 1.44
CA THR A 115 -1.58 6.28 1.21
C THR A 115 -1.44 6.71 -0.24
N MET A 116 -2.48 7.38 -0.75
CA MET A 116 -2.53 7.91 -2.10
C MET A 116 -3.15 9.30 -2.12
N ALA A 117 -2.58 10.20 -2.91
CA ALA A 117 -3.12 11.53 -3.10
C ALA A 117 -4.37 11.45 -4.01
N ALA A 118 -5.56 11.51 -3.41
CA ALA A 118 -6.83 11.43 -4.14
C ALA A 118 -6.96 12.49 -5.27
N ARG A 119 -6.28 13.63 -5.16
CA ARG A 119 -6.24 14.68 -6.18
C ARG A 119 -5.55 14.24 -7.48
N LEU A 120 -4.65 13.26 -7.42
CA LEU A 120 -3.89 12.77 -8.57
C LEU A 120 -4.57 11.58 -9.27
N LEU A 121 -5.77 11.19 -8.83
CA LEU A 121 -6.53 10.12 -9.46
C LEU A 121 -7.00 10.57 -10.86
N PRO A 122 -6.82 9.73 -11.90
CA PRO A 122 -7.35 10.01 -13.23
C PRO A 122 -8.88 9.82 -13.32
N ILE A 123 -9.47 9.22 -12.28
CA ILE A 123 -10.90 8.93 -12.17
C ILE A 123 -11.58 9.86 -11.17
N LYS A 124 -12.85 10.15 -11.45
CA LYS A 124 -13.75 10.86 -10.53
C LYS A 124 -14.10 9.96 -9.36
N PRO A 125 -14.32 10.50 -8.15
CA PRO A 125 -14.75 9.71 -7.00
C PRO A 125 -16.18 9.17 -7.17
N ALA A 126 -16.47 8.07 -6.49
CA ALA A 126 -17.79 7.45 -6.50
C ALA A 126 -18.83 8.44 -5.98
N GLN A 127 -19.89 8.66 -6.77
CA GLN A 127 -20.92 9.64 -6.48
C GLN A 127 -21.70 9.30 -5.19
N GLY A 128 -22.32 10.31 -4.61
CA GLY A 128 -23.08 10.19 -3.37
C GLY A 128 -22.19 10.21 -2.11
N LYS A 129 -22.86 10.30 -0.95
CA LYS A 129 -22.20 10.30 0.35
C LYS A 129 -21.94 8.87 0.80
N PHE A 130 -20.91 8.68 1.60
CA PHE A 130 -20.69 7.42 2.30
C PHE A 130 -21.84 7.15 3.28
N MET A 131 -22.38 5.93 3.23
CA MET A 131 -23.56 5.55 4.01
C MET A 131 -23.15 4.66 5.19
N VAL A 132 -23.79 4.86 6.35
CA VAL A 132 -23.60 4.03 7.55
C VAL A 132 -24.91 3.37 7.93
N ALA A 133 -24.86 2.10 8.29
CA ALA A 133 -25.98 1.37 8.86
C ALA A 133 -25.84 1.36 10.37
N ALA A 134 -26.90 1.75 11.09
CA ALA A 134 -26.95 1.69 12.54
C ALA A 134 -27.57 0.36 12.97
N SER A 135 -26.88 -0.38 13.85
CA SER A 135 -27.39 -1.56 14.52
C SER A 135 -27.24 -1.35 16.04
N GLY A 136 -28.29 -0.82 16.67
CA GLY A 136 -28.26 -0.40 18.07
C GLY A 136 -27.25 0.73 18.29
N LYS A 137 -26.22 0.49 19.11
CA LYS A 137 -25.12 1.44 19.36
C LYS A 137 -23.95 1.32 18.37
N ASN A 138 -23.96 0.33 17.50
CA ASN A 138 -22.88 0.08 16.55
C ASN A 138 -23.20 0.72 15.21
N MET A 139 -22.20 1.37 14.60
CA MET A 139 -22.26 1.84 13.22
C MET A 139 -21.41 0.91 12.35
N THR A 140 -21.98 0.45 11.25
CA THR A 140 -21.27 -0.37 10.25
C THR A 140 -21.38 0.30 8.87
N ILE A 141 -20.53 -0.14 7.94
CA ILE A 141 -20.59 0.32 6.55
C ILE A 141 -21.89 -0.19 5.95
N ALA A 142 -22.73 0.71 5.43
CA ALA A 142 -23.98 0.31 4.82
C ALA A 142 -23.72 -0.48 3.51
N PRO A 143 -24.39 -1.62 3.27
CA PRO A 143 -24.17 -2.44 2.06
C PRO A 143 -24.46 -1.66 0.75
N GLU A 144 -25.30 -0.64 0.81
CA GLU A 144 -25.63 0.26 -0.30
C GLU A 144 -24.40 1.00 -0.85
N ASN A 145 -23.31 1.12 -0.07
CA ASN A 145 -22.06 1.69 -0.58
C ASN A 145 -21.50 0.92 -1.78
N ALA A 146 -21.73 -0.41 -1.86
CA ALA A 146 -21.29 -1.20 -3.01
C ALA A 146 -21.90 -0.69 -4.33
N GLY A 147 -23.17 -0.26 -4.29
CA GLY A 147 -23.87 0.30 -5.44
C GLY A 147 -23.21 1.54 -6.05
N ARG A 148 -22.48 2.32 -5.23
CA ARG A 148 -21.77 3.54 -5.67
C ARG A 148 -20.65 3.25 -6.67
N TYR A 149 -20.11 2.04 -6.64
CA TYR A 149 -19.01 1.61 -7.51
C TYR A 149 -19.48 0.92 -8.80
N MET A 150 -20.79 0.65 -8.95
CA MET A 150 -21.34 0.01 -10.14
C MET A 150 -20.95 0.67 -11.48
N PRO A 151 -20.86 2.01 -11.59
CA PRO A 151 -20.42 2.64 -12.84
C PRO A 151 -19.00 2.24 -13.26
N TYR A 152 -18.09 1.97 -12.32
CA TYR A 152 -16.72 1.55 -12.60
C TYR A 152 -16.64 0.08 -12.96
N ILE A 153 -17.40 -0.78 -12.28
CA ILE A 153 -17.48 -2.21 -12.60
C ILE A 153 -18.03 -2.41 -14.01
N ARG A 154 -19.15 -1.76 -14.34
CA ARG A 154 -19.72 -1.81 -15.70
C ARG A 154 -18.75 -1.27 -16.75
N PHE A 155 -17.97 -0.25 -16.41
CA PHE A 155 -16.93 0.24 -17.30
C PHE A 155 -15.88 -0.84 -17.56
N ALA A 156 -15.38 -1.50 -16.51
CA ALA A 156 -14.41 -2.59 -16.65
C ALA A 156 -14.95 -3.75 -17.50
N ASP A 157 -16.21 -4.15 -17.29
CA ASP A 157 -16.87 -5.22 -18.05
C ASP A 157 -17.02 -4.90 -19.55
N MET A 158 -17.18 -3.62 -19.90
CA MET A 158 -17.35 -3.17 -21.28
C MET A 158 -16.03 -3.05 -22.05
N VAL A 159 -14.89 -2.91 -21.36
CA VAL A 159 -13.60 -2.66 -22.00
C VAL A 159 -13.08 -3.96 -22.63
N GLY A 160 -12.96 -3.96 -23.96
CA GLY A 160 -12.32 -5.08 -24.66
C GLY A 160 -10.81 -5.12 -24.41
N THR A 161 -10.33 -6.15 -23.70
CA THR A 161 -8.92 -6.30 -23.31
C THR A 161 -7.93 -6.10 -24.45
N LYS A 162 -8.16 -6.74 -25.61
CA LYS A 162 -7.26 -6.63 -26.78
C LYS A 162 -7.12 -5.18 -27.28
N ARG A 163 -8.22 -4.43 -27.29
CA ARG A 163 -8.21 -3.02 -27.75
C ARG A 163 -7.57 -2.11 -26.71
N LEU A 164 -7.80 -2.37 -25.42
CA LEU A 164 -7.12 -1.65 -24.34
C LEU A 164 -5.60 -1.85 -24.41
N VAL A 165 -5.14 -3.09 -24.60
CA VAL A 165 -3.71 -3.39 -24.77
C VAL A 165 -3.13 -2.68 -26.00
N ALA A 166 -3.86 -2.61 -27.11
CA ALA A 166 -3.40 -1.88 -28.29
C ALA A 166 -3.22 -0.37 -28.02
N VAL A 167 -4.16 0.26 -27.30
CA VAL A 167 -4.02 1.66 -26.85
C VAL A 167 -2.83 1.81 -25.92
N TYR A 168 -2.65 0.89 -24.96
CA TYR A 168 -1.52 0.92 -24.03
C TYR A 168 -0.17 0.82 -24.75
N ILE A 169 0.00 -0.13 -25.69
CA ILE A 169 1.23 -0.29 -26.47
C ILE A 169 1.50 0.97 -27.31
N HIS A 170 0.48 1.52 -27.96
CA HIS A 170 0.62 2.74 -28.78
C HIS A 170 1.10 3.94 -27.96
N PHE A 171 0.54 4.17 -26.77
CA PHE A 171 0.93 5.28 -25.89
C PHE A 171 2.07 4.92 -24.92
N TYR A 172 2.63 3.71 -24.98
CA TYR A 172 3.66 3.23 -24.05
C TYR A 172 4.87 4.18 -23.92
N PRO A 173 5.43 4.76 -25.01
CA PRO A 173 6.55 5.68 -24.89
C PRO A 173 6.26 6.88 -23.98
N LEU A 174 5.00 7.37 -23.98
CA LEU A 174 4.59 8.48 -23.13
C LEU A 174 4.38 8.05 -21.68
N PHE A 175 3.85 6.84 -21.45
CA PHE A 175 3.76 6.26 -20.10
C PHE A 175 5.15 6.04 -19.50
N GLN A 176 6.07 5.45 -20.28
CA GLN A 176 7.46 5.24 -19.88
C GLN A 176 8.14 6.57 -19.56
N ARG A 177 7.99 7.58 -20.43
CA ARG A 177 8.56 8.91 -20.17
C ARG A 177 8.00 9.56 -18.90
N ALA A 178 6.69 9.48 -18.70
CA ALA A 178 6.05 10.02 -17.49
C ALA A 178 6.52 9.31 -16.22
N TYR A 179 6.85 8.01 -16.29
CA TYR A 179 7.41 7.26 -15.18
C TYR A 179 8.84 7.67 -14.85
N GLU A 180 9.68 7.87 -15.87
CA GLU A 180 11.03 8.42 -15.71
C GLU A 180 11.01 9.81 -15.08
N ASP A 181 10.08 10.67 -15.52
CA ASP A 181 9.86 12.02 -14.99
C ASP A 181 9.50 12.02 -13.48
N LEU A 182 9.07 10.88 -12.89
CA LEU A 182 8.86 10.75 -11.43
C LEU A 182 10.15 10.58 -10.63
N GLY A 183 11.30 10.47 -11.29
CA GLY A 183 12.59 10.24 -10.64
C GLY A 183 13.11 8.81 -10.76
N TYR A 184 12.58 8.02 -11.70
CA TYR A 184 13.02 6.66 -12.00
C TYR A 184 13.73 6.59 -13.37
N PRO A 185 14.92 7.20 -13.55
CA PRO A 185 15.55 7.36 -14.88
C PRO A 185 15.90 6.04 -15.57
N ASN A 186 16.11 4.96 -14.80
CA ASN A 186 16.39 3.61 -15.32
C ASN A 186 15.21 2.65 -15.04
N GLY A 187 14.08 3.18 -14.59
CA GLY A 187 12.90 2.39 -14.26
C GLY A 187 12.15 1.98 -15.53
N TYR A 188 11.54 0.80 -15.52
CA TYR A 188 10.74 0.32 -16.63
C TYR A 188 9.27 0.23 -16.21
N PHE A 189 8.43 1.06 -16.83
CA PHE A 189 7.05 1.25 -16.36
C PHE A 189 6.22 -0.03 -16.46
N ASN A 190 6.41 -0.85 -17.50
CA ASN A 190 5.62 -2.08 -17.61
C ASN A 190 5.93 -3.09 -16.49
N ASN A 191 7.16 -3.15 -16.00
CA ASN A 191 7.48 -3.99 -14.83
C ASN A 191 6.75 -3.47 -13.59
N ARG A 192 6.68 -2.15 -13.42
CA ARG A 192 5.92 -1.53 -12.32
C ARG A 192 4.43 -1.85 -12.44
N LEU A 193 3.86 -1.74 -13.63
CA LEU A 193 2.46 -2.05 -13.89
C LEU A 193 2.13 -3.51 -13.56
N VAL A 194 2.93 -4.46 -14.04
CA VAL A 194 2.69 -5.89 -13.77
C VAL A 194 2.84 -6.20 -12.28
N ALA A 195 3.87 -5.69 -11.62
CA ALA A 195 4.03 -5.86 -10.17
C ALA A 195 2.84 -5.30 -9.36
N VAL A 196 2.24 -4.20 -9.83
CA VAL A 196 1.03 -3.63 -9.20
C VAL A 196 -0.20 -4.51 -9.46
N ILE A 197 -0.34 -5.07 -10.66
CA ILE A 197 -1.42 -6.03 -10.95
C ILE A 197 -1.30 -7.25 -10.04
N ASP A 198 -0.10 -7.83 -9.91
CA ASP A 198 0.14 -8.97 -9.04
C ASP A 198 -0.18 -8.64 -7.57
N HIS A 199 0.19 -7.44 -7.12
CA HIS A 199 -0.15 -6.96 -5.78
C HIS A 199 -1.66 -6.86 -5.53
N LEU A 200 -2.44 -6.44 -6.53
CA LEU A 200 -3.90 -6.30 -6.41
C LEU A 200 -4.66 -7.64 -6.50
N LEU A 201 -4.04 -8.66 -7.08
CA LEU A 201 -4.61 -10.00 -7.24
C LEU A 201 -4.22 -10.97 -6.12
N ALA A 202 -3.26 -10.59 -5.28
CA ALA A 202 -2.70 -11.40 -4.19
C ALA A 202 -3.64 -11.55 -2.98
#